data_AF-A0A343VR22-F1
#
_entry.id   AF-A0A343VR22-F1
#
_cell.length_a   1.000
_cell.length_b   1.000
_cell.length_c   1.000
_cell.angle_alpha   90.00
_cell.angle_beta   90.00
_cell.angle_gamma   90.00
#
_symmetry.space_group_name_H-M   'P 1'
#
loop_
_entity.id
_entity.type
_entity.pdbx_description
1 polymer ?
#
loop_
_entity_poly.entity_id
_entity_poly.type
_entity_poly.pdbx_seq_one_letter_code
_entity_poly.pdbx_strand_id
1 'polypeptide(L)'
;MSIIKLTSGEMRDSASQLHSHGEDYIQTYQQFAHVAEDLATNGMQGLAGPAVSAKVGELFHNVNRHGQNAMEKAQAVGRFADRTDEAEAERQSRVHAITSL
;
A
#
# COMPACT_ATOMS: atom_id res chain seq x y z
N MET A 1 4.44 -24.98 14.46
CA MET A 1 4.12 -23.56 14.22
C MET A 1 5.42 -22.90 13.80
N SER A 2 5.62 -22.65 12.49
CA SER A 2 6.85 -22.04 11.98
C SER A 2 6.81 -20.55 12.26
N ILE A 3 7.77 -20.03 13.04
CA ILE A 3 7.96 -18.60 13.19
C ILE A 3 8.54 -18.12 11.86
N ILE A 4 7.73 -17.45 11.04
CA ILE A 4 8.24 -16.72 9.88
C ILE A 4 9.10 -15.59 10.44
N LYS A 5 10.42 -15.77 10.46
CA LYS A 5 11.37 -14.72 10.78
C LYS A 5 11.70 -13.99 9.48
N LEU A 6 10.91 -12.99 9.13
CA LEU A 6 11.36 -12.02 8.13
C LEU A 6 12.51 -11.22 8.74
N THR A 7 13.60 -11.10 8.00
CA THR A 7 14.66 -10.13 8.28
C THR A 7 14.15 -8.71 8.05
N SER A 8 14.79 -7.72 8.67
CA SER A 8 14.47 -6.30 8.42
C SER A 8 14.65 -5.88 6.96
N GLY A 9 15.59 -6.50 6.25
CA GLY A 9 15.73 -6.36 4.80
C GLY A 9 14.48 -6.82 4.05
N GLU A 10 14.06 -8.07 4.27
CA GLU A 10 12.85 -8.63 3.61
C GLU A 10 11.58 -7.85 3.96
N MET A 11 11.49 -7.30 5.17
CA MET A 11 10.38 -6.43 5.57
C MET A 11 10.38 -5.10 4.80
N ARG A 12 11.55 -4.46 4.62
CA ARG A 12 11.68 -3.22 3.83
C ARG A 12 11.39 -3.44 2.36
N ASP A 13 11.90 -4.53 1.79
CA ASP A 13 11.63 -4.90 0.40
C ASP A 13 10.14 -5.14 0.17
N SER A 14 9.50 -5.89 1.08
CA SER A 14 8.05 -6.14 1.02
C SER A 14 7.25 -4.84 1.17
N ALA A 15 7.66 -3.94 2.06
CA ALA A 15 7.03 -2.63 2.22
C ALA A 15 7.16 -1.77 0.95
N SER A 16 8.32 -1.75 0.32
CA SER A 16 8.55 -1.03 -0.93
C SER A 16 7.68 -1.58 -2.07
N GLN A 17 7.62 -2.91 -2.21
CA GLN A 17 6.76 -3.57 -3.21
C GLN A 17 5.28 -3.27 -2.97
N LEU A 18 4.81 -3.37 -1.72
CA LEU A 18 3.44 -3.03 -1.34
C LEU A 18 3.09 -1.58 -1.67
N HIS A 19 4.02 -0.66 -1.44
CA HIS A 19 3.82 0.75 -1.77
C HIS A 19 3.68 0.94 -3.29
N SER A 20 4.63 0.41 -4.08
CA SER A 20 4.61 0.50 -5.54
C SER A 20 3.33 -0.11 -6.12
N HIS A 21 2.95 -1.31 -5.69
CA HIS A 21 1.73 -1.96 -6.16
C HIS A 21 0.46 -1.21 -5.73
N GLY A 22 0.48 -0.56 -4.57
CA GLY A 22 -0.61 0.31 -4.13
C GLY A 22 -0.80 1.51 -5.07
N GLU A 23 0.30 2.15 -5.48
CA GLU A 23 0.27 3.26 -6.44
C GLU A 23 -0.21 2.80 -7.83
N ASP A 24 0.33 1.69 -8.34
CA ASP A 24 -0.08 1.11 -9.62
C ASP A 24 -1.57 0.75 -9.64
N TYR A 25 -2.07 0.19 -8.53
CA TYR A 25 -3.48 -0.16 -8.36
C TYR A 25 -4.37 1.07 -8.42
N ILE A 26 -4.04 2.15 -7.69
CA ILE A 26 -4.80 3.41 -7.73
C ILE A 26 -4.80 3.97 -9.16
N GLN A 27 -3.63 4.05 -9.80
CA GLN A 27 -3.49 4.63 -11.14
C GLN A 27 -4.29 3.85 -12.19
N THR A 28 -4.21 2.51 -12.16
CA THR A 28 -4.95 1.64 -13.11
C THR A 28 -6.45 1.86 -12.98
N TYR A 29 -6.97 1.92 -11.77
CA TYR A 29 -8.40 2.10 -11.55
C TYR A 29 -8.89 3.52 -11.85
N GLN A 30 -8.03 4.53 -11.70
CA GLN A 30 -8.34 5.89 -12.17
C GLN A 30 -8.51 5.93 -13.70
N GLN A 31 -7.70 5.18 -14.44
CA GLN A 31 -7.86 5.06 -15.90
C GLN A 31 -9.18 4.36 -16.27
N PHE A 32 -9.54 3.28 -15.59
CA PHE A 32 -10.82 2.62 -15.81
C PHE A 32 -12.01 3.52 -15.50
N ALA A 33 -11.93 4.30 -14.41
CA ALA A 33 -12.95 5.27 -14.07
C ALA A 33 -13.11 6.33 -15.16
N HIS A 34 -12.01 6.85 -15.70
CA HIS A 34 -12.05 7.84 -16.78
C HIS A 34 -12.71 7.29 -18.05
N VAL A 35 -12.32 6.09 -18.49
CA VAL A 35 -12.93 5.42 -19.66
C VAL A 35 -14.43 5.16 -19.44
N ALA A 36 -14.81 4.77 -18.23
CA ALA A 36 -16.20 4.50 -17.90
C ALA A 36 -17.05 5.79 -17.82
N GLU A 37 -16.48 6.90 -17.35
CA GLU A 37 -17.13 8.21 -17.34
C GLU A 37 -17.34 8.75 -18.76
N ASP A 38 -16.35 8.57 -19.64
CA ASP A 38 -16.44 8.92 -21.06
C ASP A 38 -17.54 8.11 -21.76
N LEU A 39 -17.61 6.80 -21.47
CA LEU A 39 -18.67 5.92 -21.98
C LEU A 39 -20.05 6.35 -21.46
N ALA A 40 -20.15 6.67 -20.16
CA ALA A 40 -21.39 7.13 -19.53
C ALA A 40 -21.90 8.45 -20.12
N THR A 41 -20.99 9.38 -20.41
CA THR A 41 -21.31 10.72 -20.91
C THR A 41 -21.60 10.74 -22.40
N ASN A 42 -20.80 10.03 -23.19
CA ASN A 42 -20.81 10.16 -24.65
C ASN A 42 -21.41 8.94 -25.38
N GLY A 43 -21.35 7.76 -24.76
CA GLY A 43 -21.71 6.49 -25.41
C GLY A 43 -23.06 5.92 -24.98
N MET A 44 -23.67 6.44 -23.92
CA MET A 44 -24.90 5.88 -23.34
C MET A 44 -26.10 6.82 -23.51
N GLN A 45 -27.27 6.23 -23.76
CA GLN A 45 -28.53 6.95 -23.89
C GLN A 45 -29.47 6.65 -22.72
N GLY A 46 -30.32 7.62 -22.37
CA GLY A 46 -31.31 7.47 -21.31
C GLY A 46 -30.67 7.36 -19.91
N LEU A 47 -31.28 6.56 -19.03
CA LEU A 47 -30.87 6.44 -17.63
C LEU A 47 -29.58 5.61 -17.42
N ALA A 48 -29.04 5.00 -18.47
CA ALA A 48 -27.83 4.18 -18.38
C ALA A 48 -26.59 5.00 -18.03
N GLY A 49 -26.41 6.18 -18.65
CA GLY A 49 -25.26 7.06 -18.39
C GLY A 49 -25.16 7.47 -16.91
N PRO A 50 -26.21 8.06 -16.32
CA PRO A 50 -26.22 8.41 -14.90
C PRO A 50 -25.99 7.21 -13.96
N ALA A 51 -26.53 6.04 -14.29
CA ALA A 51 -26.33 4.83 -13.49
C ALA A 51 -24.87 4.35 -13.51
N VAL A 52 -24.21 4.42 -14.68
CA VAL A 52 -22.79 4.06 -14.81
C VAL A 52 -21.91 5.07 -14.11
N SER A 53 -22.13 6.38 -14.30
CA SER A 53 -21.38 7.43 -13.59
C SER A 53 -21.48 7.27 -12.06
N ALA A 54 -22.67 6.93 -11.52
CA ALA A 54 -22.81 6.64 -10.10
C ALA A 54 -21.95 5.45 -9.64
N LYS A 55 -21.90 4.35 -10.43
CA LYS A 55 -21.06 3.18 -10.12
C LYS A 55 -19.57 3.44 -10.28
N VAL A 56 -19.18 4.29 -11.22
CA VAL A 56 -17.80 4.76 -11.35
C VAL A 56 -17.39 5.58 -10.13
N GLY A 57 -18.27 6.45 -9.63
CA GLY A 57 -18.05 7.20 -8.39
C GLY A 57 -17.84 6.29 -7.16
N GLU A 58 -18.68 5.25 -7.02
CA GLU A 58 -18.51 4.23 -5.96
C GLU A 58 -17.15 3.51 -6.08
N LEU A 59 -16.77 3.11 -7.30
CA LEU A 59 -15.49 2.45 -7.56
C LEU A 59 -14.32 3.35 -7.18
N PHE A 60 -14.34 4.63 -7.60
CA PHE A 60 -13.31 5.60 -7.29
C PHE A 60 -13.12 5.78 -5.78
N HIS A 61 -14.21 5.88 -5.02
CA HIS A 61 -14.15 6.00 -3.56
C HIS A 61 -13.52 4.76 -2.92
N ASN A 62 -13.94 3.57 -3.34
CA ASN A 62 -13.42 2.32 -2.78
C ASN A 62 -11.94 2.11 -3.10
N VAL A 63 -11.52 2.36 -4.34
CA VAL A 63 -10.13 2.22 -4.77
C VAL A 63 -9.22 3.16 -3.99
N ASN A 64 -9.59 4.44 -3.87
CA ASN A 64 -8.78 5.39 -3.10
C ASN A 64 -8.64 4.96 -1.65
N ARG A 65 -9.73 4.55 -1.01
CA ARG A 65 -9.69 4.05 0.37
C ARG A 65 -8.79 2.83 0.52
N HIS A 66 -8.90 1.86 -0.39
CA HIS A 66 -8.08 0.64 -0.33
C HIS A 66 -6.60 0.92 -0.62
N GLY A 67 -6.31 1.77 -1.61
CA GLY A 67 -4.96 2.20 -1.95
C GLY A 67 -4.29 2.95 -0.79
N GLN A 68 -4.97 3.93 -0.19
CA GLN A 68 -4.47 4.64 1.00
C GLN A 68 -4.19 3.68 2.16
N ASN A 69 -5.13 2.79 2.47
CA ASN A 69 -4.94 1.79 3.52
C ASN A 69 -3.75 0.86 3.24
N ALA A 70 -3.51 0.50 1.98
CA ALA A 70 -2.36 -0.33 1.60
C ALA A 70 -1.03 0.42 1.79
N MET A 71 -0.98 1.69 1.36
CA MET A 71 0.20 2.56 1.52
C MET A 71 0.53 2.81 3.00
N GLU A 72 -0.48 3.09 3.83
CA GLU A 72 -0.29 3.26 5.28
C GLU A 72 0.29 2.01 5.94
N LYS A 73 -0.20 0.83 5.55
CA LYS A 73 0.31 -0.45 6.05
C LYS A 73 1.74 -0.72 5.58
N ALA A 74 2.06 -0.40 4.32
CA ALA A 74 3.41 -0.49 3.79
C ALA A 74 4.39 0.37 4.61
N GLN A 75 4.02 1.62 4.89
CA GLN A 75 4.80 2.52 5.74
C GLN A 75 4.96 2.00 7.18
N ALA A 76 3.92 1.37 7.73
CA ALA A 76 4.01 0.77 9.07
C ALA A 76 5.00 -0.39 9.11
N VAL A 77 5.01 -1.25 8.08
CA VAL A 77 5.97 -2.35 7.96
C VAL A 77 7.40 -1.82 7.83
N GLY A 78 7.63 -0.79 7.00
CA GLY A 78 8.94 -0.15 6.88
C GLY A 78 9.44 0.40 8.22
N ARG A 79 8.61 1.18 8.92
CA ARG A 79 8.95 1.72 10.26
C ARG A 79 9.22 0.64 11.29
N PHE A 80 8.52 -0.49 11.22
CA PHE A 80 8.76 -1.62 12.11
C PHE A 80 10.12 -2.28 11.84
N ALA A 81 10.50 -2.42 10.58
CA ALA A 81 11.81 -2.92 10.19
C ALA A 81 12.94 -2.02 10.71
N ASP A 82 12.82 -0.70 10.53
CA ASP A 82 13.82 0.26 11.01
C ASP A 82 14.00 0.19 12.53
N ARG A 83 12.90 0.14 13.29
CA ARG A 83 12.94 0.00 14.75
C ARG A 83 13.56 -1.32 15.21
N THR A 84 13.39 -2.38 14.42
CA THR A 84 13.99 -3.69 14.73
C THR A 84 15.50 -3.63 14.58
N ASP A 85 16.00 -2.95 13.56
CA ASP A 85 17.44 -2.76 13.35
C ASP A 85 18.05 -1.86 14.43
N GLU A 86 17.37 -0.77 14.80
CA GLU A 86 17.79 0.10 15.91
C GLU A 86 17.91 -0.68 17.24
N ALA A 87 16.91 -1.51 17.55
CA ALA A 87 16.92 -2.32 18.77
C ALA A 87 18.04 -3.37 18.78
N GLU A 88 18.33 -4.00 17.64
CA GLU A 88 19.44 -4.96 17.54
C GLU A 88 20.80 -4.27 17.62
N ALA A 89 20.98 -3.11 16.99
CA ALA A 89 22.20 -2.31 17.09
C ALA A 89 22.45 -1.86 18.53
N GLU A 90 21.42 -1.41 19.24
CA GLU A 90 21.52 -1.04 20.66
C GLU A 90 21.91 -2.24 21.52
N ARG A 91 21.30 -3.41 21.28
CA ARG A 91 21.63 -4.66 21.99
C ARG A 91 23.10 -5.03 21.79
N GLN A 92 23.59 -5.01 20.55
CA GLN A 92 24.98 -5.33 20.23
C GLN A 92 25.97 -4.35 20.87
N SER A 93 25.65 -3.05 20.84
CA SER A 93 26.45 -2.01 21.49
C SER A 93 26.59 -2.26 23.00
N ARG A 94 25.47 -2.55 23.69
CA ARG A 94 25.47 -2.88 25.12
C ARG A 94 26.27 -4.15 25.42
N VAL A 95 26.13 -5.20 24.61
CA VAL A 95 26.91 -6.44 24.77
C VAL A 95 28.40 -6.17 24.59
N HIS A 96 28.79 -5.42 23.55
CA HIS A 96 30.19 -5.09 23.31
C HIS A 96 30.78 -4.32 24.50
N ALA A 97 30.06 -3.31 25.02
CA ALA A 97 30.50 -2.55 26.18
C ALA A 97 30.71 -3.42 27.44
N ILE A 98 29.89 -4.46 27.65
CA ILE A 98 30.06 -5.42 28.75
C ILE A 98 31.27 -6.33 28.50
N THR A 99 31.50 -6.75 27.25
CA THR A 99 32.55 -7.71 26.91
C THR A 99 33.93 -7.06 26.81
N SER A 100 34.00 -5.74 26.62
CA SER A 100 35.23 -4.95 26.55
C SER A 100 35.72 -4.43 27.92
N LEU A 101 34.99 -4.72 29.00
CA LEU A 101 35.38 -4.48 30.40
C LEU A 101 36.15 -5.67 30.95
#